data_AF-A0A1K0JPW5-F1
#
_entry.id   AF-A0A1K0JPW5-F1
#
_cell.length_a   1.000
_cell.length_b   1.000
_cell.length_c   1.000
_cell.angle_alpha   90.00
_cell.angle_beta   90.00
_cell.angle_gamma   90.00
#
_symmetry.space_group_name_H-M   'P 1'
#
loop_
_entity.id
_entity.type
_entity.pdbx_description
1 polymer ?
#
loop_
_entity_poly.entity_id
_entity_poly.type
_entity_poly.pdbx_seq_one_letter_code
_entity_poly.pdbx_strand_id
1 'polypeptide(L)'
;MMTYTPEEARQVAADLLTFFPMMAQCVVTGAALDEFNAAAKAAQAECDLPATAESCGRIEQCLGLMANLFLDAPLLRRKPKEQVMVVLDCIERAGGACHAASLRSLH
;
A
#
# COMPACT_ATOMS: atom_id res chain seq x y z
N MET A 1 8.07 18.91 -5.62
CA MET A 1 7.58 17.52 -5.57
C MET A 1 8.76 16.59 -5.78
N MET A 2 8.99 15.61 -4.90
CA MET A 2 9.93 14.53 -5.22
C MET A 2 9.39 13.78 -6.45
N THR A 3 10.23 13.55 -7.44
CA THR A 3 9.85 12.81 -8.65
C THR A 3 10.34 11.39 -8.51
N TYR A 4 9.42 10.44 -8.37
CA TYR A 4 9.75 9.02 -8.33
C TYR A 4 9.82 8.45 -9.75
N THR A 5 10.80 7.61 -10.04
CA THR A 5 10.72 6.69 -11.19
C THR A 5 9.78 5.52 -10.85
N PRO A 6 9.25 4.80 -11.85
CA PRO A 6 8.50 3.57 -11.61
C PRO A 6 9.28 2.56 -10.75
N GLU A 7 10.60 2.43 -10.97
CA GLU A 7 11.45 1.52 -10.20
C GLU A 7 11.56 1.92 -8.73
N GLU A 8 11.76 3.21 -8.46
CA GLU A 8 11.83 3.73 -7.09
C GLU A 8 10.49 3.58 -6.37
N ALA A 9 9.38 3.90 -7.05
CA ALA A 9 8.04 3.74 -6.49
C ALA A 9 7.72 2.28 -6.17
N ARG A 10 8.01 1.35 -7.10
CA ARG A 10 7.85 -0.09 -6.90
C ARG A 10 8.70 -0.59 -5.73
N GLN A 11 9.94 -0.11 -5.58
CA GLN A 11 10.78 -0.51 -4.44
C GLN A 11 10.17 -0.06 -3.11
N VAL A 12 9.73 1.19 -3.00
CA VAL A 12 9.08 1.70 -1.79
C VAL A 12 7.81 0.90 -1.46
N ALA A 13 7.03 0.54 -2.48
CA ALA A 13 5.84 -0.30 -2.29
C ALA A 13 6.18 -1.74 -1.87
N ALA A 14 7.19 -2.36 -2.48
CA ALA A 14 7.65 -3.70 -2.12
C ALA A 14 8.16 -3.76 -0.67
N ASP A 15 8.90 -2.73 -0.24
CA ASP A 15 9.36 -2.62 1.15
C ASP A 15 8.16 -2.55 2.10
N LEU A 16 7.13 -1.76 1.78
CA LEU A 16 5.90 -1.68 2.57
C LEU A 16 5.17 -3.03 2.62
N LEU A 17 5.00 -3.71 1.48
CA LEU A 17 4.27 -4.97 1.36
C LEU A 17 4.94 -6.12 2.11
N THR A 18 6.22 -6.00 2.44
CA THR A 18 6.93 -6.99 3.27
C THR A 18 6.46 -6.95 4.74
N PHE A 19 6.11 -5.77 5.25
CA PHE A 19 5.81 -5.58 6.69
C PHE A 19 4.34 -5.27 6.99
N PHE A 20 3.69 -4.49 6.12
CA PHE A 20 2.35 -3.97 6.37
C PHE A 20 1.28 -5.05 6.52
N PRO A 21 1.26 -6.13 5.70
CA PRO A 21 0.25 -7.18 5.86
C PRO A 21 0.29 -7.87 7.22
N MET A 22 1.48 -8.12 7.78
CA MET A 22 1.63 -8.70 9.11
C MET A 22 1.06 -7.78 10.20
N MET A 23 1.28 -6.48 10.07
CA MET A 23 0.74 -5.49 11.01
C MET A 23 -0.78 -5.35 10.89
N ALA A 24 -1.30 -5.32 9.67
CA ALA A 24 -2.73 -5.18 9.41
C ALA A 24 -3.54 -6.39 9.91
N GLN A 25 -2.98 -7.60 9.83
CA GLN A 25 -3.59 -8.81 10.39
C GLN A 25 -3.83 -8.75 11.91
N CYS A 26 -3.15 -7.84 12.62
CA CYS A 26 -3.39 -7.62 14.04
C CYS A 26 -4.66 -6.80 14.34
N VAL A 27 -5.27 -6.19 13.33
CA VAL A 27 -6.45 -5.31 13.49
C VAL A 27 -7.61 -5.64 12.54
N VAL A 28 -7.32 -6.08 11.32
CA VAL A 28 -8.31 -6.49 10.31
C VAL A 28 -8.71 -7.95 10.55
N THR A 29 -10.02 -8.24 10.56
CA THR A 29 -10.54 -9.59 10.88
C THR A 29 -11.74 -9.95 9.98
N GLY A 30 -12.08 -11.24 9.93
CA GLY A 30 -13.25 -11.73 9.18
C GLY A 30 -13.14 -11.47 7.67
N ALA A 31 -14.26 -11.17 7.01
CA ALA A 31 -14.30 -10.94 5.56
C ALA A 31 -13.37 -9.80 5.09
N ALA A 32 -13.22 -8.75 5.90
CA ALA A 32 -12.29 -7.65 5.61
C ALA A 32 -10.83 -8.12 5.56
N LEU A 33 -10.48 -9.17 6.32
CA LEU A 33 -9.14 -9.74 6.28
C LEU A 33 -8.90 -10.52 4.98
N ASP A 34 -9.92 -11.23 4.49
CA ASP A 34 -9.82 -11.94 3.21
C ASP A 34 -9.64 -10.96 2.05
N GLU A 35 -10.41 -9.86 2.03
CA GLU A 35 -10.28 -8.78 1.06
C GLU A 35 -8.91 -8.10 1.15
N PHE A 36 -8.45 -7.82 2.37
CA PHE A 36 -7.12 -7.23 2.60
C PHE A 36 -6.01 -8.13 2.05
N ASN A 37 -6.06 -9.43 2.36
CA ASN A 37 -5.06 -10.40 1.89
C ASN A 37 -5.10 -10.55 0.35
N ALA A 38 -6.28 -10.49 -0.26
CA ALA A 38 -6.43 -10.50 -1.70
C ALA A 38 -5.78 -9.27 -2.35
N ALA A 39 -6.02 -8.07 -1.79
CA ALA A 39 -5.39 -6.83 -2.24
C ALA A 39 -3.87 -6.87 -2.06
N ALA A 40 -3.37 -7.36 -0.92
CA ALA A 40 -1.95 -7.52 -0.67
C ALA A 40 -1.28 -8.47 -1.69
N LYS A 41 -1.94 -9.60 -2.00
CA LYS A 41 -1.46 -10.55 -3.01
C LYS A 41 -1.45 -9.94 -4.41
N ALA A 42 -2.46 -9.16 -4.77
CA ALA A 42 -2.52 -8.46 -6.05
C ALA A 42 -1.40 -7.41 -6.16
N ALA A 43 -1.20 -6.60 -5.12
CA ALA A 43 -0.11 -5.63 -5.06
C ALA A 43 1.26 -6.30 -5.20
N GLN A 44 1.48 -7.43 -4.53
CA GLN A 44 2.72 -8.19 -4.64
C GLN A 44 2.94 -8.72 -6.06
N ALA A 45 1.90 -9.25 -6.70
CA ALA A 45 2.00 -9.72 -8.08
C ALA A 45 2.35 -8.59 -9.06
N GLU A 46 1.80 -7.38 -8.86
CA GLU A 46 2.15 -6.20 -9.65
C GLU A 46 3.59 -5.74 -9.39
N CYS A 47 4.10 -5.89 -8.16
CA CYS A 47 5.52 -5.65 -7.85
C CYS A 47 6.49 -6.63 -8.53
N ASP A 48 6.03 -7.82 -8.92
CA ASP A 48 6.83 -8.81 -9.64
C ASP A 48 6.87 -8.55 -11.16
N LEU A 49 6.02 -7.65 -11.66
CA LEU A 49 6.02 -7.21 -13.06
C LEU A 49 7.07 -6.11 -13.28
N PRO A 50 7.44 -5.84 -14.56
CA PRO A 50 8.26 -4.68 -14.90
C PRO A 50 7.66 -3.39 -14.32
N ALA A 51 8.54 -2.54 -13.77
CA ALA A 51 8.13 -1.26 -13.24
C ALA A 51 7.70 -0.34 -14.38
N THR A 52 6.41 -0.02 -14.45
CA THR A 52 5.81 0.85 -15.46
C THR A 52 4.84 1.80 -14.76
N ALA A 53 4.46 2.88 -15.45
CA ALA A 53 3.43 3.77 -14.94
C ALA A 53 2.10 3.05 -14.64
N GLU A 54 1.74 2.07 -15.49
CA GLU A 54 0.52 1.26 -15.31
C GLU A 54 0.61 0.36 -14.08
N SER A 55 1.70 -0.40 -13.91
CA SER A 55 1.87 -1.26 -12.74
C SER A 55 1.96 -0.44 -11.45
N CYS A 56 2.60 0.74 -11.46
CA CYS A 56 2.56 1.68 -10.33
C CYS A 56 1.13 2.15 -10.02
N GLY A 57 0.31 2.46 -11.02
CA GLY A 57 -1.09 2.82 -10.81
C GLY A 57 -1.91 1.70 -10.17
N ARG A 58 -1.69 0.45 -10.57
CA ARG A 58 -2.37 -0.72 -9.98
C ARG A 58 -1.92 -1.00 -8.55
N ILE A 59 -0.63 -0.85 -8.27
CA ILE A 59 -0.08 -0.94 -6.90
C ILE A 59 -0.74 0.11 -6.01
N GLU A 60 -0.85 1.36 -6.47
CA GLU A 60 -1.49 2.45 -5.72
C GLU A 60 -2.94 2.13 -5.37
N GLN A 61 -3.73 1.63 -6.32
CA GLN A 61 -5.11 1.22 -6.07
C GLN A 61 -5.20 0.12 -5.01
N CYS A 62 -4.33 -0.90 -5.08
CA CYS A 62 -4.31 -1.98 -4.09
C CYS A 62 -3.92 -1.45 -2.70
N LEU A 63 -2.93 -0.57 -2.62
CA LEU A 63 -2.54 0.08 -1.36
C LEU A 63 -3.69 0.92 -0.78
N GLY A 64 -4.44 1.63 -1.62
CA GLY A 64 -5.64 2.38 -1.21
C GLY A 64 -6.73 1.49 -0.61
N LEU A 65 -7.00 0.34 -1.24
CA LEU A 65 -7.95 -0.65 -0.70
C LEU A 65 -7.49 -1.20 0.66
N MET A 66 -6.22 -1.57 0.77
CA MET A 66 -5.64 -2.05 2.02
C MET A 66 -5.70 -0.98 3.12
N ALA A 67 -5.43 0.28 2.78
CA ALA A 67 -5.51 1.40 3.71
C ALA A 67 -6.92 1.60 4.28
N ASN A 68 -7.94 1.55 3.40
CA ASN A 68 -9.34 1.69 3.81
C ASN A 68 -9.74 0.56 4.77
N LEU A 69 -9.45 -0.69 4.43
CA LEU A 69 -9.74 -1.85 5.27
C LEU A 69 -9.02 -1.79 6.63
N PHE A 70 -7.78 -1.29 6.65
CA PHE A 70 -7.04 -1.06 7.87
C PHE A 70 -7.65 0.04 8.74
N LEU A 71 -8.03 1.17 8.15
CA LEU A 71 -8.64 2.31 8.84
C LEU A 71 -10.03 1.99 9.41
N ASP A 72 -10.80 1.18 8.69
CA ASP A 72 -12.12 0.72 9.10
C ASP A 72 -12.08 -0.39 10.16
N ALA A 73 -10.89 -0.94 10.44
CA ALA A 73 -10.71 -2.05 11.37
C ALA A 73 -11.13 -1.65 12.81
N PRO A 74 -12.11 -2.32 13.42
CA PRO A 74 -12.60 -1.96 14.77
C PRO A 74 -11.51 -2.03 15.85
N LEU A 75 -10.55 -2.94 15.68
CA LEU A 75 -9.44 -3.14 16.60
C LEU A 75 -8.34 -2.09 16.48
N LEU A 76 -8.34 -1.28 15.41
CA LEU A 76 -7.37 -0.19 15.23
C LEU A 76 -7.47 0.84 16.36
N ARG A 77 -8.68 1.13 16.84
CA ARG A 77 -8.95 2.06 17.96
C ARG A 77 -8.32 1.63 19.28
N ARG A 78 -7.86 0.37 19.38
CA ARG A 78 -7.18 -0.17 20.57
C ARG A 78 -5.66 -0.10 20.47
N LYS A 79 -5.10 0.39 19.35
CA LYS A 79 -3.66 0.52 19.13
C LYS A 79 -3.14 1.89 19.59
N PRO A 80 -1.87 1.98 20.05
CA PRO A 80 -1.23 3.26 20.33
C PRO A 80 -1.25 4.17 19.10
N LYS A 81 -1.59 5.44 19.29
CA LYS A 81 -1.75 6.41 18.20
C LYS A 81 -0.48 6.56 17.36
N GLU A 82 0.68 6.55 18.01
CA GLU A 82 1.98 6.69 17.37
C GLU A 82 2.24 5.53 16.39
N GLN A 83 1.87 4.31 16.77
CA GLN A 83 2.00 3.14 15.88
C GLN A 83 1.06 3.25 14.68
N VAL A 84 -0.16 3.71 14.90
CA VAL A 84 -1.13 3.93 13.82
C VAL A 84 -0.60 5.00 12.85
N MET A 85 -0.10 6.13 13.35
CA MET A 85 0.46 7.20 12.52
C MET A 85 1.64 6.71 11.69
N VAL A 86 2.58 5.96 12.28
CA VAL A 86 3.73 5.41 11.53
C VAL A 86 3.27 4.52 10.37
N VAL A 87 2.26 3.67 10.60
CA VAL A 87 1.72 2.82 9.53
C VAL A 87 1.09 3.67 8.42
N LEU A 88 0.32 4.70 8.79
CA LEU A 88 -0.32 5.59 7.81
C LEU A 88 0.72 6.37 7.01
N ASP A 89 1.76 6.91 7.65
CA ASP A 89 2.86 7.61 6.97
C ASP A 89 3.56 6.68 5.97
N CYS A 90 3.76 5.41 6.33
CA CYS A 90 4.36 4.41 5.44
C CYS A 90 3.47 4.11 4.23
N ILE A 91 2.16 3.96 4.42
CA ILE A 91 1.19 3.76 3.33
C ILE A 91 1.14 4.99 2.43
N GLU A 92 1.03 6.19 2.99
CA GLU A 92 0.96 7.45 2.25
C GLU A 92 2.22 7.66 1.41
N ARG A 93 3.40 7.35 1.96
CA ARG A 93 4.66 7.43 1.23
C ARG A 93 4.70 6.48 0.03
N ALA A 94 4.29 5.22 0.21
CA ALA A 94 4.31 4.23 -0.87
C ALA A 94 3.25 4.54 -1.93
N GLY A 95 2.01 4.86 -1.51
CA GLY A 95 0.93 5.26 -2.39
C GLY A 95 1.26 6.53 -3.17
N GLY A 96 1.80 7.55 -2.49
CA GLY A 96 2.22 8.80 -3.11
C GLY A 96 3.35 8.61 -4.13
N ALA A 97 4.32 7.73 -3.85
CA ALA A 97 5.38 7.40 -4.80
C ALA A 97 4.81 6.72 -6.06
N CYS A 98 3.93 5.73 -5.88
CA CYS A 98 3.26 5.02 -6.97
C CYS A 98 2.36 5.95 -7.80
N HIS A 99 1.59 6.81 -7.14
CA HIS A 99 0.77 7.82 -7.79
C HIS A 99 1.62 8.76 -8.66
N ALA A 100 2.68 9.34 -8.09
CA ALA A 100 3.58 10.23 -8.82
C ALA A 100 4.25 9.55 -10.03
N ALA A 101 4.66 8.29 -9.89
CA ALA A 101 5.24 7.52 -10.99
C ALA A 101 4.20 7.17 -12.07
N SER A 102 2.95 6.92 -11.69
CA SER A 102 1.86 6.58 -12.64
C SER A 102 1.47 7.76 -13.55
N LEU A 103 1.60 8.99 -13.07
CA LEU A 103 1.26 10.20 -13.83
C LEU A 103 2.33 10.61 -14.85
N ARG A 104 3.56 10.08 -14.74
CA ARG A 104 4.68 10.45 -15.63
C ARG A 104 4.52 9.94 -17.06
N SER A 105 3.66 8.97 -17.35
CA SER A 105 3.40 8.51 -18.73
C SER A 105 2.41 9.38 -19.51
N LEU A 106 1.82 10.41 -18.88
CA LEU A 106 0.84 11.31 -19.50
C LEU A 106 1.47 12.61 -20.04
N HIS A 107 2.79 12.78 -19.94
CA HIS A 107 3.56 13.94 -20.42
C HIS A 107 4.74 13.50 -21.29
#